data_AF-A0A523RIX7-F1
#
_entry.id   AF-A0A523RIX7-F1
#
_cell.length_a   1.000
_cell.length_b   1.000
_cell.length_c   1.000
_cell.angle_alpha   90.00
_cell.angle_beta   90.00
_cell.angle_gamma   90.00
#
_symmetry.space_group_name_H-M   'P 1'
#
loop_
_entity.id
_entity.type
_entity.pdbx_description
1 polymer ?
#
loop_
_entity_poly.entity_id
_entity_poly.type
_entity_poly.pdbx_seq_one_letter_code
_entity_poly.pdbx_strand_id
1 'polypeptide(L)'
;MDSEINPMLLSSFVGALSLFGAESLGKIEEITIKGLSIQMIIVNKFDLVLIAIMDKDFVKEDMREEAEKALDMFYHLYKNEISDSTDVSQFESFKKILYDQIVEYFNRINDDNAKKEIRDFGFFTEAIAKTRN
;
A
#
# COMPACT_ATOMS: atom_id res chain seq x y z
N MET A 1 -13.60 0.83 -15.47
CA MET A 1 -13.11 1.96 -16.29
C MET A 1 -11.62 1.96 -16.12
N ASP A 2 -10.89 1.81 -17.23
CA ASP A 2 -9.44 1.70 -17.26
C ASP A 2 -8.78 2.93 -16.62
N SER A 3 -8.40 2.81 -15.35
CA SER A 3 -7.48 3.73 -14.67
C SER A 3 -6.05 3.26 -14.93
N GLU A 4 -5.66 3.17 -16.21
CA GLU A 4 -4.25 2.99 -16.53
C GLU A 4 -3.49 4.21 -16.00
N ILE A 5 -2.72 4.00 -14.93
CA ILE A 5 -1.89 5.04 -14.34
C ILE A 5 -0.94 5.52 -15.43
N ASN A 6 -1.10 6.77 -15.87
CA ASN A 6 -0.30 7.32 -16.96
C ASN A 6 1.20 7.24 -16.58
N PRO A 7 2.03 6.47 -17.31
CA PRO A 7 3.44 6.30 -17.01
C PRO A 7 4.22 7.63 -16.93
N MET A 8 3.74 8.65 -17.66
CA MET A 8 4.31 9.99 -17.68
C MET A 8 4.06 10.78 -16.38
N LEU A 9 2.94 10.51 -15.69
CA LEU A 9 2.64 11.10 -14.37
C LEU A 9 3.47 10.41 -13.28
N LEU A 10 3.66 9.09 -13.39
CA LEU A 10 4.55 8.31 -12.55
C LEU A 10 6.01 8.75 -12.68
N SER A 11 6.51 8.95 -13.90
CA SER A 11 7.88 9.42 -14.12
C SER A 11 8.10 10.84 -13.62
N SER A 12 7.14 11.74 -13.87
CA SER A 12 7.19 13.12 -13.35
C SER A 12 7.18 13.14 -11.82
N PHE A 13 6.43 12.22 -11.20
CA PHE A 13 6.37 12.05 -9.76
C PHE A 13 7.67 11.51 -9.17
N VAL A 14 8.26 10.46 -9.76
CA VAL A 14 9.58 9.95 -9.35
C VAL A 14 10.67 11.01 -9.49
N GLY A 15 10.62 11.80 -10.58
CA GLY A 15 11.50 12.95 -10.77
C GLY A 15 11.29 14.04 -9.71
N ALA A 16 10.05 14.31 -9.31
CA ALA A 16 9.78 15.23 -8.22
C ALA A 16 10.31 14.68 -6.88
N LEU A 17 10.07 13.41 -6.56
CA LEU A 17 10.58 12.76 -5.35
C LEU A 17 12.11 12.78 -5.28
N SER A 18 12.82 12.60 -6.41
CA SER A 18 14.28 12.68 -6.42
C SER A 18 14.77 14.11 -6.17
N LEU A 19 14.05 15.14 -6.65
CA LEU A 19 14.32 16.54 -6.33
C LEU A 19 14.06 16.88 -4.86
N PHE A 20 13.09 16.21 -4.23
CA PHE A 20 12.83 16.32 -2.77
C PHE A 20 13.74 15.42 -1.92
N GLY A 21 14.50 14.53 -2.56
CA GLY A 21 15.12 13.38 -1.93
C GLY A 21 16.33 13.65 -1.04
N ALA A 22 16.98 14.80 -1.18
CA ALA A 22 18.12 15.14 -0.33
C ALA A 22 17.72 15.53 1.10
N GLU A 23 16.52 16.11 1.31
CA GLU A 23 16.13 16.65 2.64
C GLU A 23 14.76 16.17 3.15
N SER A 24 13.95 15.53 2.30
CA SER A 24 12.52 15.32 2.55
C SER A 24 12.05 13.87 2.43
N LEU A 25 12.81 12.97 1.81
CA LEU A 25 12.39 11.59 1.50
C LEU A 25 12.03 10.75 2.75
N GLY A 26 12.62 11.07 3.90
CA GLY A 26 12.27 10.43 5.19
C GLY A 26 11.08 11.04 5.92
N LYS A 27 10.50 12.13 5.40
CA LYS A 27 9.41 12.89 6.05
C LYS A 27 8.07 12.78 5.31
N ILE A 28 8.08 12.23 4.10
CA ILE A 28 6.88 12.11 3.28
C ILE A 28 6.31 10.71 3.49
N GLU A 29 5.21 10.65 4.23
CA GLU A 29 4.51 9.39 4.53
C GLU A 29 3.35 9.12 3.58
N GLU A 30 2.75 10.17 3.02
CA GLU A 30 1.57 10.08 2.16
C GLU A 30 1.50 11.24 1.17
N ILE A 31 1.04 10.98 -0.06
CA ILE A 31 0.76 12.01 -1.08
C ILE A 31 -0.63 11.77 -1.69
N THR A 32 -1.43 12.84 -1.77
CA THR A 32 -2.73 12.88 -2.47
C THR A 32 -2.63 13.78 -3.70
N ILE A 33 -2.88 13.25 -4.90
CA ILE A 33 -2.83 14.02 -6.15
C ILE A 33 -4.24 14.47 -6.53
N LYS A 34 -4.56 15.75 -6.37
CA LYS A 34 -5.87 16.30 -6.77
C LYS A 34 -6.01 16.27 -8.30
N GLY A 35 -7.01 15.56 -8.82
CA GLY A 35 -7.26 15.40 -10.27
C GLY A 35 -7.11 13.95 -10.76
N LEU A 36 -6.44 13.11 -9.98
CA LEU A 36 -6.48 11.65 -10.10
C LEU A 36 -7.11 11.12 -8.81
N SER A 37 -8.04 10.17 -8.87
CA SER A 37 -8.61 9.56 -7.67
C SER A 37 -7.65 8.54 -7.06
N ILE A 38 -6.38 8.90 -6.90
CA ILE A 38 -5.32 8.03 -6.40
C ILE A 38 -4.68 8.60 -5.13
N GLN A 39 -4.18 7.70 -4.30
CA GLN A 39 -3.41 8.00 -3.11
C GLN A 39 -2.13 7.14 -3.14
N MET A 40 -1.06 7.67 -2.56
CA MET A 40 0.22 7.00 -2.50
C MET A 40 0.67 6.87 -1.04
N ILE A 41 1.01 5.64 -0.65
CA ILE A 41 1.69 5.35 0.61
C ILE A 41 3.17 5.19 0.29
N ILE A 42 4.01 5.94 1.01
CA ILE A 42 5.47 5.91 0.85
C ILE A 42 6.07 5.37 2.13
N VAL A 43 6.82 4.28 2.00
CA VAL A 43 7.58 3.65 3.08
C VAL A 43 9.06 3.74 2.73
N ASN A 44 9.86 4.17 3.69
CA ASN A 44 11.31 4.31 3.55
C ASN A 44 12.02 3.54 4.67
N LYS A 45 12.87 2.59 4.30
CA LYS A 45 13.65 1.74 5.23
C LYS A 45 14.84 1.13 4.51
N PHE A 46 15.96 0.93 5.21
CA PHE A 46 17.19 0.34 4.67
C PHE A 46 17.72 1.02 3.39
N ASP A 47 17.57 2.35 3.29
CA ASP A 47 17.90 3.13 2.09
C ASP A 47 17.09 2.72 0.83
N LEU A 48 15.96 2.05 1.04
CA LEU A 48 15.00 1.67 0.01
C LEU A 48 13.68 2.43 0.18
N VAL A 49 13.00 2.65 -0.94
CA VAL A 49 11.69 3.29 -0.97
C VAL A 49 10.69 2.35 -1.64
N LEU A 50 9.58 2.08 -0.95
CA LEU A 50 8.42 1.41 -1.51
C LEU A 50 7.28 2.41 -1.65
N ILE A 51 6.67 2.45 -2.85
CA ILE A 51 5.56 3.33 -3.17
C ILE A 51 4.36 2.45 -3.56
N ALA A 52 3.35 2.41 -2.71
CA ALA A 52 2.08 1.75 -3.01
C ALA A 52 1.09 2.79 -3.55
N ILE A 53 0.60 2.59 -4.77
CA ILE A 53 -0.39 3.47 -5.42
C ILE A 53 -1.74 2.75 -5.42
N MET A 54 -2.77 3.43 -4.95
CA MET A 54 -4.12 2.87 -4.84
C MET A 54 -5.18 3.91 -5.15
N ASP A 55 -6.38 3.45 -5.50
CA ASP A 55 -7.53 4.32 -5.62
C ASP A 55 -7.89 4.95 -4.26
N LYS A 56 -8.36 6.19 -4.29
CA LYS A 56 -8.65 6.98 -3.08
C LYS A 56 -9.71 6.32 -2.18
N ASP A 57 -10.67 5.64 -2.81
CA ASP A 57 -11.81 5.00 -2.15
C ASP A 57 -11.46 3.58 -1.64
N PHE A 58 -10.21 3.14 -1.80
CA PHE A 58 -9.75 1.85 -1.30
C PHE A 58 -9.73 1.80 0.24
N VAL A 59 -10.07 0.64 0.81
CA VAL A 59 -9.98 0.40 2.25
C VAL A 59 -8.52 0.15 2.63
N LYS A 60 -7.97 0.98 3.53
CA LYS A 60 -6.53 1.09 3.81
C LYS A 60 -6.10 0.49 5.15
N GLU A 61 -6.98 -0.26 5.81
CA GLU A 61 -6.73 -0.80 7.14
C GLU A 61 -5.43 -1.63 7.10
N ASP A 62 -4.44 -1.22 7.88
CA ASP A 62 -3.10 -1.82 7.96
C ASP A 62 -2.27 -1.83 6.66
N MET A 63 -2.65 -1.08 5.62
CA MET A 63 -1.93 -1.07 4.33
C MET A 63 -0.50 -0.55 4.43
N ARG A 64 -0.24 0.40 5.36
CA ARG A 64 1.11 0.87 5.66
C ARG A 64 1.97 -0.25 6.26
N GLU A 65 1.41 -1.05 7.17
CA GLU A 65 2.13 -2.16 7.78
C GLU A 65 2.45 -3.24 6.74
N GLU A 66 1.55 -3.49 5.79
CA GLU A 66 1.82 -4.41 4.67
C GLU A 66 2.93 -3.87 3.75
N ALA A 67 2.94 -2.56 3.48
CA ALA A 67 4.00 -1.91 2.73
C ALA A 67 5.36 -2.00 3.45
N GLU A 68 5.39 -1.83 4.77
CA GLU A 68 6.59 -2.03 5.59
C GLU A 68 7.08 -3.49 5.58
N LYS A 69 6.17 -4.46 5.75
CA LYS A 69 6.50 -5.89 5.65
C LYS A 69 7.06 -6.26 4.28
N ALA A 70 6.47 -5.74 3.20
CA ALA A 70 6.94 -6.00 1.84
C ALA A 70 8.39 -5.51 1.66
N LEU A 71 8.68 -4.30 2.16
CA LEU A 71 10.02 -3.72 2.10
C LEU A 71 11.02 -4.48 2.97
N ASP A 72 10.60 -4.93 4.16
CA ASP A 72 11.38 -5.82 5.02
C ASP A 72 11.73 -7.13 4.31
N MET A 73 10.73 -7.79 3.71
CA MET A 73 10.93 -9.05 2.99
C MET A 73 11.88 -8.86 1.80
N PHE A 74 11.69 -7.81 1.01
CA PHE A 74 12.58 -7.49 -0.11
C PHE A 74 14.03 -7.33 0.35
N TYR A 75 14.25 -6.49 1.37
CA TYR A 75 15.59 -6.26 1.90
C TYR A 75 16.22 -7.56 2.42
N HIS A 76 15.50 -8.36 3.21
CA HIS A 76 16.08 -9.58 3.77
C HIS A 76 16.42 -10.64 2.71
N LEU A 77 15.64 -10.71 1.63
CA LEU A 77 15.88 -11.62 0.52
C LEU A 77 17.08 -11.22 -0.33
N TYR A 78 17.30 -9.92 -0.52
CA TYR A 78 18.28 -9.44 -1.50
C TYR A 78 19.36 -8.51 -0.95
N LYS A 79 19.50 -8.36 0.38
CA LYS A 79 20.48 -7.44 0.99
C LYS A 79 21.91 -7.61 0.50
N ASN A 80 22.28 -8.77 -0.01
CA ASN A 80 23.63 -9.04 -0.53
C ASN A 80 23.75 -8.66 -2.01
N GLU A 81 22.64 -8.59 -2.74
CA GLU A 81 22.55 -8.34 -4.17
C GLU A 81 22.10 -6.92 -4.52
N ILE A 82 21.44 -6.22 -3.59
CA ILE A 82 20.85 -4.89 -3.83
C ILE A 82 21.91 -3.82 -4.10
N SER A 83 23.04 -3.83 -3.38
CA SER A 83 24.08 -2.79 -3.55
C SER A 83 24.81 -2.86 -4.89
N ASP A 84 24.91 -4.07 -5.45
CA ASP A 84 25.72 -4.37 -6.64
C ASP A 84 24.82 -4.68 -7.86
N SER A 85 23.51 -4.48 -7.71
CA SER A 85 22.52 -4.74 -8.76
C SER A 85 22.60 -3.73 -9.89
N THR A 86 22.65 -4.23 -11.12
CA THR A 86 22.47 -3.43 -12.34
C THR A 86 21.28 -3.89 -13.18
N ASP A 87 20.70 -5.03 -12.85
CA ASP A 87 19.57 -5.64 -13.55
C ASP A 87 18.45 -5.98 -12.58
N VAL A 88 17.25 -5.44 -12.86
CA VAL A 88 16.04 -5.62 -12.06
C VAL A 88 15.48 -7.04 -12.22
N SER A 89 15.84 -7.76 -13.29
CA SER A 89 15.37 -9.13 -13.55
C SER A 89 15.79 -10.14 -12.46
N GLN A 90 16.82 -9.83 -11.67
CA GLN A 90 17.24 -10.69 -10.56
C GLN A 90 16.23 -10.73 -9.40
N PHE A 91 15.28 -9.80 -9.37
CA PHE A 91 14.25 -9.70 -8.33
C PHE A 91 12.90 -10.30 -8.74
N GLU A 92 12.82 -11.02 -9.88
CA GLU A 92 11.56 -11.59 -10.38
C GLU A 92 10.89 -12.54 -9.38
N SER A 93 11.66 -13.26 -8.56
CA SER A 93 11.13 -14.15 -7.52
C SER A 93 10.33 -13.38 -6.44
N PHE A 94 10.65 -12.11 -6.22
CA PHE A 94 9.89 -11.26 -5.30
C PHE A 94 8.48 -10.98 -5.78
N LYS A 95 8.22 -10.98 -7.10
CA LYS A 95 6.88 -10.70 -7.64
C LYS A 95 5.86 -11.70 -7.12
N LYS A 96 6.24 -12.98 -7.01
CA LYS A 96 5.37 -14.02 -6.46
C LYS A 96 5.08 -13.77 -4.98
N ILE A 97 6.12 -13.44 -4.21
CA ILE A 97 6.02 -13.16 -2.78
C ILE A 97 5.10 -11.96 -2.52
N LEU A 98 5.29 -10.89 -3.28
CA LEU A 98 4.45 -9.69 -3.21
C LEU A 98 3.01 -9.99 -3.61
N TYR A 99 2.80 -10.82 -4.65
CA TYR A 99 1.46 -11.25 -5.05
C TYR A 99 0.75 -12.04 -3.95
N ASP A 100 1.44 -13.02 -3.35
CA ASP A 100 0.89 -13.84 -2.27
C ASP A 100 0.51 -12.95 -1.07
N GLN A 101 1.37 -11.99 -0.69
CA GLN A 101 1.08 -11.00 0.36
C GLN A 101 -0.16 -10.14 0.05
N ILE A 102 -0.29 -9.67 -1.20
CA ILE A 102 -1.45 -8.87 -1.64
C ILE A 102 -2.73 -9.71 -1.51
N VAL A 103 -2.71 -10.98 -1.93
CA VAL A 103 -3.86 -11.88 -1.81
C VAL A 103 -4.24 -12.11 -0.34
N GLU A 104 -3.25 -12.35 0.53
CA GLU A 104 -3.48 -12.51 1.97
C GLU A 104 -4.10 -11.26 2.60
N TYR A 105 -3.62 -10.08 2.23
CA TYR A 105 -4.21 -8.80 2.65
C TYR A 105 -5.67 -8.69 2.22
N PHE A 106 -5.98 -8.98 0.95
CA PHE A 106 -7.35 -8.92 0.44
C PHE A 106 -8.29 -9.88 1.15
N ASN A 107 -7.83 -11.11 1.44
CA ASN A 107 -8.62 -12.07 2.20
C ASN A 107 -8.93 -11.56 3.61
N ARG A 108 -7.93 -10.98 4.29
CA ARG A 108 -8.10 -10.43 5.64
C ARG A 108 -9.10 -9.27 5.67
N ILE A 109 -8.96 -8.29 4.78
CA ILE A 109 -9.88 -7.14 4.77
C ILE A 109 -11.31 -7.53 4.36
N ASN A 110 -11.47 -8.54 3.49
CA ASN A 110 -12.80 -9.03 3.11
C ASN A 110 -13.48 -9.73 4.28
N ASP A 111 -12.74 -10.56 5.03
CA ASP A 111 -13.26 -11.22 6.23
C ASP A 111 -13.59 -10.21 7.34
N ASP A 112 -12.78 -9.17 7.51
CA ASP A 112 -13.02 -8.14 8.53
C ASP A 112 -14.14 -7.18 8.14
N ASN A 113 -14.33 -6.88 6.85
CA ASN A 113 -15.52 -6.20 6.35
C ASN A 113 -16.79 -7.03 6.57
N ALA A 114 -16.75 -8.33 6.28
CA ALA A 114 -17.86 -9.24 6.58
C ALA A 114 -18.19 -9.25 8.09
N LYS A 115 -17.17 -9.25 8.97
CA LYS A 115 -17.38 -9.15 10.43
C LYS A 115 -17.90 -7.78 10.87
N LYS A 116 -17.47 -6.68 10.24
CA LYS A 116 -17.96 -5.31 10.52
C LYS A 116 -19.43 -5.18 10.12
N GLU A 117 -19.84 -5.69 8.96
CA GLU A 117 -21.26 -5.74 8.57
C GLU A 117 -22.08 -6.56 9.59
N ILE A 118 -21.61 -7.74 9.99
CA ILE A 118 -22.29 -8.57 11.00
C ILE A 118 -22.40 -7.85 12.36
N ARG A 119 -21.36 -7.10 12.77
CA ARG A 119 -21.39 -6.29 14.01
C ARG A 119 -22.36 -5.12 13.91
N ASP A 120 -22.40 -4.41 12.78
CA ASP A 120 -23.34 -3.31 12.55
C ASP A 120 -24.78 -3.82 12.58
N PHE A 121 -25.07 -4.96 11.95
CA PHE A 121 -26.37 -5.63 12.09
C PHE A 121 -26.69 -5.96 13.56
N GLY A 122 -25.73 -6.48 14.34
CA GLY A 122 -25.91 -6.72 15.77
C GLY A 122 -26.23 -5.44 16.57
N PHE A 123 -25.53 -4.35 16.29
CA PHE A 123 -25.74 -3.03 16.91
C PHE A 123 -27.14 -2.47 16.59
N PHE A 124 -27.57 -2.53 15.33
CA PHE A 124 -28.93 -2.11 14.94
C PHE A 124 -30.00 -3.00 15.57
N THR A 125 -29.75 -4.30 15.72
CA THR A 125 -30.69 -5.23 16.35
C THR A 125 -30.86 -4.95 17.84
N GLU A 126 -29.78 -4.63 18.56
CA GLU A 126 -29.83 -4.19 19.96
C GLU A 126 -30.48 -2.81 20.14
N ALA A 127 -30.22 -1.87 19.22
CA ALA A 127 -30.82 -0.53 19.25
C ALA A 127 -32.34 -0.56 19.02
N ILE A 128 -32.81 -1.43 18.12
CA ILE A 128 -34.24 -1.65 17.86
C ILE A 128 -34.92 -2.39 19.02
N ALA A 129 -34.21 -3.31 19.70
CA ALA A 129 -34.72 -3.98 20.89
C ALA A 129 -34.92 -3.01 22.07
N LYS A 130 -34.03 -2.02 22.23
CA LYS A 130 -34.13 -0.98 23.28
C LYS A 130 -35.23 0.06 23.04
N THR A 131 -35.75 0.20 21.82
CA THR A 131 -36.85 1.13 21.50
C THR A 131 -38.25 0.49 21.64
N ARG A 132 -38.33 -0.80 21.97
CA ARG A 132 -39.57 -1.56 22.13
C ARG A 132 -40.04 -1.75 23.59
N ASN A 133 -39.34 -1.15 24.56
CA ASN A 133 -39.74 -1.11 25.98
C ASN A 133 -39.96 0.32 26.45
#